data_AF-A0A543EHW5-F1
#
_entry.id   AF-A0A543EHW5-F1
#
_cell.length_a   1.000
_cell.length_b   1.000
_cell.length_c   1.000
_cell.angle_alpha   90.00
_cell.angle_beta   90.00
_cell.angle_gamma   90.00
#
_symmetry.space_group_name_H-M   'P 1'
#
loop_
_entity.id
_entity.type
_entity.pdbx_description
1 polymer ?
#
loop_
_entity_poly.entity_id
_entity_poly.type
_entity_poly.pdbx_seq_one_letter_code
_entity_poly.pdbx_strand_id
1 'polypeptide(L)'
;MHRESLKDSINICITNLLGLAKINCWNSISPNLFFILSDFKGVNFTEHNMSRNRANNSKNLLTLDSAVEILQKEFNDLYDVTLYIFRANTKETILEIQYYRKSNFDADYFAAIKNDPPRFHSKIAMPGYALEGEKFDVNWESGGGIHHVWRNFLWRNFLCKRKIKNLKG
;
A
#
# COMPACT_ATOMS: atom_id res chain seq x y z
N MET A 1 6.89 -19.81 -13.89
CA MET A 1 5.60 -19.10 -13.79
C MET A 1 5.48 -18.17 -14.98
N HIS A 2 4.40 -18.26 -15.77
CA HIS A 2 4.22 -17.49 -17.01
C HIS A 2 3.63 -16.10 -16.75
N ARG A 3 3.77 -15.17 -17.71
CA ARG A 3 3.24 -13.78 -17.65
C ARG A 3 1.76 -13.71 -17.27
N GLU A 4 0.96 -14.65 -17.77
CA GLU A 4 -0.45 -14.77 -17.44
C GLU A 4 -0.67 -15.00 -15.94
N SER A 5 0.16 -15.85 -15.33
CA SER A 5 0.09 -16.14 -13.89
C SER A 5 0.47 -14.93 -13.00
N LEU A 6 1.38 -14.05 -13.46
CA LEU A 6 1.69 -12.80 -12.74
C LEU A 6 0.51 -11.83 -12.81
N LYS A 7 -0.08 -11.64 -14.00
CA LYS A 7 -1.24 -10.76 -14.19
C LYS A 7 -2.43 -11.25 -13.37
N ASP A 8 -2.67 -12.56 -13.33
CA ASP A 8 -3.73 -13.17 -12.52
C ASP A 8 -3.51 -12.94 -11.02
N SER A 9 -2.28 -13.12 -10.53
CA SER A 9 -1.93 -12.85 -9.14
C SER A 9 -2.19 -11.39 -8.75
N ILE A 10 -1.87 -10.46 -9.64
CA ILE A 10 -2.13 -9.03 -9.44
C ILE A 10 -3.64 -8.74 -9.48
N ASN A 11 -4.39 -9.33 -10.41
CA ASN A 11 -5.85 -9.17 -10.49
C ASN A 11 -6.58 -9.68 -9.25
N ILE A 12 -6.13 -10.81 -8.68
CA ILE A 12 -6.63 -11.31 -7.39
C ILE A 12 -6.37 -10.27 -6.30
N CYS A 13 -5.16 -9.70 -6.25
CA CYS A 13 -4.81 -8.68 -5.27
C CYS A 13 -5.62 -7.38 -5.43
N ILE A 14 -5.87 -6.95 -6.67
CA ILE A 14 -6.75 -5.81 -6.97
C ILE A 14 -8.14 -6.09 -6.42
N THR A 15 -8.73 -7.24 -6.74
CA THR A 15 -10.08 -7.63 -6.29
C THR A 15 -10.17 -7.60 -4.76
N ASN A 16 -9.19 -8.21 -4.08
CA ASN A 16 -9.13 -8.23 -2.62
C ASN A 16 -8.97 -6.82 -2.03
N LEU A 17 -8.11 -5.98 -2.63
CA LEU A 17 -7.86 -4.63 -2.16
C LEU A 17 -9.09 -3.72 -2.31
N LEU A 18 -9.81 -3.83 -3.43
CA LEU A 18 -11.06 -3.11 -3.65
C LEU A 18 -12.14 -3.57 -2.66
N GLY A 19 -12.22 -4.88 -2.38
CA GLY A 19 -13.08 -5.43 -1.34
C GLY A 19 -12.78 -4.86 0.04
N LEU A 20 -11.49 -4.84 0.43
CA LEU A 20 -11.03 -4.24 1.67
C LEU A 20 -11.41 -2.76 1.76
N ALA A 21 -11.23 -1.99 0.69
CA ALA A 21 -11.58 -0.57 0.66
C ALA A 21 -13.09 -0.34 0.81
N LYS A 22 -13.93 -1.19 0.19
CA LYS A 22 -15.39 -1.09 0.31
C LYS A 22 -15.87 -1.31 1.76
N ILE A 23 -15.22 -2.22 2.47
CA ILE A 23 -15.52 -2.52 3.88
C ILE A 23 -15.03 -1.38 4.78
N ASN A 24 -13.77 -0.95 4.61
CA ASN A 24 -13.08 -0.11 5.59
C ASN A 24 -13.07 1.38 5.26
N CYS A 25 -13.46 1.80 4.06
CA CYS A 25 -13.33 3.20 3.65
C CYS A 25 -14.69 3.87 3.33
N TRP A 26 -14.69 5.20 3.43
CA TRP A 26 -15.81 6.05 3.02
C TRP A 26 -15.74 6.44 1.53
N ASN A 27 -14.58 6.28 0.89
CA ASN A 27 -14.35 6.76 -0.47
C ASN A 27 -15.17 5.95 -1.49
N SER A 28 -15.66 6.66 -2.51
CA SER A 28 -16.06 6.00 -3.75
C SER A 28 -14.79 5.59 -4.50
N ILE A 29 -14.66 4.30 -4.78
CA ILE A 29 -13.53 3.74 -5.51
C ILE A 29 -13.93 3.63 -6.99
N SER A 30 -13.30 4.44 -7.83
CA SER A 30 -13.52 4.38 -9.28
C SER A 30 -12.98 3.06 -9.85
N PRO A 31 -13.69 2.43 -10.81
CA PRO A 31 -13.21 1.26 -11.53
C PRO A 31 -12.11 1.59 -12.55
N ASN A 32 -11.86 2.88 -12.83
CA ASN A 32 -10.79 3.31 -13.71
C ASN A 32 -9.45 3.29 -12.93
N LEU A 33 -8.70 2.19 -13.11
CA LEU A 33 -7.49 1.91 -12.34
C LEU A 33 -6.22 2.32 -13.08
N PHE A 34 -5.35 3.02 -12.36
CA PHE A 34 -3.97 3.30 -12.78
C PHE A 34 -2.98 2.78 -11.76
N PHE A 35 -1.73 2.61 -12.19
CA PHE A 35 -0.70 1.97 -11.37
C PHE A 35 0.55 2.83 -11.27
N ILE A 36 1.18 2.78 -10.11
CA ILE A 36 2.55 3.24 -9.88
C ILE A 36 3.35 2.11 -9.27
N LEU A 37 4.65 2.04 -9.59
CA LEU A 37 5.55 1.02 -9.07
C LEU A 37 6.55 1.60 -8.07
N SER A 38 6.86 0.85 -7.02
CA SER A 38 7.80 1.25 -5.97
C SER A 38 8.70 0.09 -5.58
N ASP A 39 10.00 0.26 -5.79
CA ASP A 39 11.02 -0.63 -5.21
C ASP A 39 11.19 -0.28 -3.73
N PHE A 40 10.74 -1.16 -2.84
CA PHE A 40 10.81 -0.95 -1.40
C PHE A 40 12.16 -1.41 -0.88
N LYS A 41 12.90 -0.51 -0.21
CA LYS A 41 14.25 -0.78 0.32
C LYS A 41 14.34 -0.77 1.87
N GLY A 42 13.22 -0.88 2.58
CA GLY A 42 13.23 -1.16 4.03
C GLY A 42 13.72 -0.03 4.95
N VAL A 43 13.39 1.24 4.67
CA VAL A 43 13.84 2.39 5.48
C VAL A 43 12.79 2.85 6.50
N ASN A 44 13.21 3.51 7.59
CA ASN A 44 12.42 4.05 8.71
C ASN A 44 10.98 4.49 8.37
N PHE A 45 9.97 3.85 8.99
CA PHE A 45 8.54 3.99 8.68
C PHE A 45 7.99 5.44 8.59
N THR A 46 8.39 6.34 9.50
CA THR A 46 7.77 7.69 9.58
C THR A 46 8.31 8.65 8.52
N GLU A 47 9.63 8.66 8.31
CA GLU A 47 10.28 9.42 7.23
C GLU A 47 9.94 8.82 5.86
N HIS A 48 9.78 7.49 5.84
CA HIS A 48 9.37 6.75 4.66
C HIS A 48 7.99 7.19 4.16
N ASN A 49 6.97 7.36 5.01
CA ASN A 49 5.63 7.71 4.54
C ASN A 49 5.56 9.11 3.90
N MET A 50 6.21 10.12 4.50
CA MET A 50 6.24 11.48 3.91
C MET A 50 7.08 11.53 2.62
N SER A 51 8.23 10.86 2.61
CA SER A 51 9.11 10.81 1.44
C SER A 51 8.50 10.00 0.29
N ARG A 52 7.81 8.90 0.63
CA ARG A 52 7.07 8.05 -0.30
C ARG A 52 5.95 8.81 -0.98
N ASN A 53 5.11 9.54 -0.24
CA ASN A 53 4.01 10.28 -0.85
C ASN A 53 4.52 11.35 -1.80
N ARG A 54 5.59 12.05 -1.45
CA ARG A 54 6.24 13.00 -2.37
C ARG A 54 6.76 12.31 -3.63
N ALA A 55 7.53 11.22 -3.47
CA ALA A 55 8.08 10.47 -4.59
C ALA A 55 7.00 9.86 -5.49
N ASN A 56 5.89 9.40 -4.92
CA ASN A 56 4.80 8.77 -5.66
C ASN A 56 3.94 9.79 -6.41
N ASN A 57 3.81 11.02 -5.91
CA ASN A 57 3.12 12.09 -6.64
C ASN A 57 3.80 12.49 -7.94
N SER A 58 5.11 12.24 -8.08
CA SER A 58 5.86 12.50 -9.32
C SER A 58 6.00 11.27 -10.23
N LYS A 59 5.38 10.14 -9.90
CA LYS A 59 5.46 8.93 -10.73
C LYS A 59 4.49 9.00 -11.90
N ASN A 60 4.94 8.43 -13.01
CA ASN A 60 4.09 8.23 -14.18
C ASN A 60 3.04 7.17 -13.88
N LEU A 61 1.80 7.46 -14.28
CA LEU A 61 0.70 6.51 -14.21
C LEU A 61 0.85 5.47 -15.31
N LEU A 62 0.69 4.21 -14.92
CA LEU A 62 0.79 3.06 -15.80
C LEU A 62 -0.58 2.39 -15.95
N THR A 63 -0.76 1.72 -17.09
CA THR A 63 -1.82 0.72 -17.23
C THR A 63 -1.41 -0.57 -16.51
N LEU A 64 -2.36 -1.47 -16.26
CA LEU A 64 -2.07 -2.79 -15.70
C LEU A 64 -1.05 -3.55 -16.55
N ASP A 65 -1.21 -3.54 -17.88
CA ASP A 65 -0.33 -4.26 -18.79
C ASP A 65 1.11 -3.72 -18.75
N SER A 66 1.27 -2.39 -18.71
CA SER A 66 2.59 -1.75 -18.57
C SER A 66 3.23 -2.09 -17.22
N ALA A 67 2.46 -2.08 -16.13
CA ALA A 67 2.96 -2.44 -14.80
C ALA A 67 3.40 -3.90 -14.73
N VAL A 68 2.59 -4.82 -15.29
CA VAL A 68 2.92 -6.25 -15.40
C VAL A 68 4.18 -6.46 -16.24
N GLU A 69 4.34 -5.75 -17.35
CA GLU A 69 5.52 -5.88 -18.21
C GLU A 69 6.81 -5.50 -17.47
N ILE A 70 6.76 -4.43 -16.67
CA ILE A 70 7.92 -4.01 -15.86
C ILE A 70 8.23 -5.04 -14.78
N LEU A 71 7.22 -5.50 -14.03
CA LEU A 71 7.41 -6.50 -12.97
C LEU A 71 7.90 -7.85 -13.52
N GLN A 72 7.47 -8.21 -14.74
CA GLN A 72 7.88 -9.45 -15.39
C GLN A 72 9.39 -9.49 -15.67
N LYS A 73 10.01 -8.34 -15.95
CA LYS A 73 11.46 -8.24 -16.20
C LYS A 73 12.28 -8.54 -14.93
N GLU A 74 11.70 -8.26 -13.77
CA GLU A 74 12.31 -8.46 -12.45
C GLU A 74 11.84 -9.76 -11.78
N PHE A 75 10.99 -10.56 -12.45
CA PHE A 75 10.19 -11.61 -11.81
C PHE A 75 11.00 -12.61 -10.97
N ASN A 76 12.16 -13.04 -11.47
CA ASN A 76 13.00 -14.00 -10.77
C ASN A 76 13.57 -13.45 -9.45
N ASP A 77 13.73 -12.13 -9.38
CA ASP A 77 14.24 -11.43 -8.22
C ASP A 77 13.11 -10.86 -7.35
N LEU A 78 11.84 -11.00 -7.71
CA LEU A 78 10.74 -10.58 -6.84
C LEU A 78 10.62 -11.52 -5.64
N TYR A 79 10.62 -10.95 -4.44
CA TYR A 79 10.34 -11.65 -3.20
C TYR A 79 8.90 -11.41 -2.71
N ASP A 80 8.52 -10.15 -2.59
CA ASP A 80 7.20 -9.73 -2.14
C ASP A 80 6.63 -8.66 -3.07
N VAL A 81 5.33 -8.74 -3.33
CA VAL A 81 4.58 -7.78 -4.15
C VAL A 81 3.32 -7.40 -3.38
N THR A 82 3.31 -6.19 -2.82
CA THR A 82 2.17 -5.69 -2.05
C THR A 82 1.46 -4.55 -2.80
N LEU A 83 0.14 -4.66 -2.95
CA LEU A 83 -0.72 -3.63 -3.50
C LEU A 83 -1.32 -2.76 -2.39
N TYR A 84 -1.33 -1.45 -2.64
CA TYR A 84 -1.96 -0.42 -1.81
C TYR A 84 -2.80 0.52 -2.66
N ILE A 85 -3.83 1.13 -2.08
CA ILE A 85 -4.49 2.29 -2.70
C ILE A 85 -3.67 3.52 -2.33
N PHE A 86 -3.03 4.13 -3.31
CA PHE A 86 -2.28 5.37 -3.12
C PHE A 86 -3.21 6.59 -3.11
N ARG A 87 -4.18 6.60 -4.04
CA ARG A 87 -5.17 7.67 -4.16
C ARG A 87 -6.45 7.13 -4.80
N ALA A 88 -7.61 7.50 -4.31
CA ALA A 88 -8.90 7.19 -4.91
C ALA A 88 -9.80 8.43 -4.97
N ASN A 89 -10.39 8.65 -6.14
CA ASN A 89 -11.45 9.64 -6.34
C ASN A 89 -12.51 9.09 -7.30
N THR A 90 -13.53 9.90 -7.60
CA THR A 90 -14.66 9.48 -8.44
C THR A 90 -14.28 9.25 -9.91
N LYS A 91 -13.19 9.84 -10.39
CA LYS A 91 -12.71 9.68 -11.77
C LYS A 91 -11.77 8.50 -11.91
N GLU A 92 -10.86 8.32 -10.97
CA GLU A 92 -9.78 7.33 -11.04
C GLU A 92 -9.36 6.82 -9.66
N THR A 93 -8.81 5.61 -9.66
CA THR A 93 -8.13 5.02 -8.50
C THR A 93 -6.71 4.66 -8.90
N ILE A 94 -5.73 5.17 -8.16
CA ILE A 94 -4.32 4.88 -8.35
C ILE A 94 -3.88 3.86 -7.31
N LEU A 95 -3.44 2.71 -7.79
CA LEU A 95 -2.88 1.64 -6.99
C LEU A 95 -1.36 1.71 -7.04
N GLU A 96 -0.73 1.60 -5.87
CA GLU A 96 0.70 1.42 -5.78
C GLU A 96 1.03 -0.06 -5.62
N ILE A 97 1.85 -0.58 -6.53
CA ILE A 97 2.47 -1.88 -6.40
C ILE A 97 3.87 -1.65 -5.83
N GLN A 98 4.04 -1.95 -4.56
CA GLN A 98 5.36 -2.08 -3.97
C GLN A 98 5.89 -3.48 -4.19
N TYR A 99 7.15 -3.58 -4.52
CA TYR A 99 7.84 -4.85 -4.56
C TYR A 99 9.15 -4.81 -3.78
N TYR A 100 9.50 -5.96 -3.21
CA TYR A 100 10.77 -6.20 -2.55
C TYR A 100 11.56 -7.23 -3.35
N ARG A 101 12.86 -6.98 -3.54
CA ARG A 101 13.74 -7.88 -4.28
C ARG A 101 14.40 -8.89 -3.35
N LYS A 102 14.61 -10.11 -3.84
CA LYS A 102 15.37 -11.15 -3.13
C LYS A 102 16.81 -10.70 -2.95
N SER A 103 17.39 -10.03 -3.94
CA SER A 103 18.73 -9.46 -3.89
C SER A 103 18.94 -8.42 -2.77
N ASN A 104 17.87 -7.92 -2.15
CA ASN A 104 17.98 -6.99 -1.02
C ASN A 104 18.29 -7.70 0.31
N PHE A 105 18.20 -9.04 0.37
CA PHE A 105 18.63 -9.81 1.54
C PHE A 105 20.13 -10.09 1.53
N ASP A 106 20.66 -10.49 2.68
CA ASP A 106 22.04 -10.99 2.77
C ASP A 106 22.23 -12.25 1.92
N ALA A 107 23.49 -12.56 1.60
CA ALA A 107 23.84 -13.63 0.67
C ALA A 107 23.36 -15.02 1.13
N ASP A 108 23.39 -15.29 2.44
CA ASP A 108 23.00 -16.58 3.01
C ASP A 108 21.49 -16.77 2.90
N TYR A 109 20.72 -15.75 3.29
CA TYR A 109 19.26 -15.79 3.16
C TYR A 109 18.83 -15.83 1.70
N PHE A 110 19.43 -15.00 0.84
CA PHE A 110 19.17 -15.00 -0.60
C PHE A 110 19.37 -16.39 -1.21
N ALA A 111 20.46 -17.09 -0.86
CA ALA A 111 20.74 -18.44 -1.36
C ALA A 111 19.63 -19.45 -0.99
N ALA A 112 19.02 -19.28 0.18
CA ALA A 112 17.91 -20.12 0.64
C ALA A 112 16.59 -19.85 -0.11
N ILE A 113 16.30 -18.58 -0.45
CA ILE A 113 15.00 -18.17 -1.02
C ILE A 113 15.02 -17.86 -2.53
N LYS A 114 16.17 -17.98 -3.21
CA LYS A 114 16.34 -17.59 -4.63
C LYS A 114 15.32 -18.27 -5.57
N ASN A 115 14.92 -19.50 -5.25
CA ASN A 115 13.99 -20.30 -6.06
C ASN A 115 12.54 -20.16 -5.62
N ASP A 116 12.26 -19.46 -4.52
CA ASP A 116 10.89 -19.30 -4.02
C ASP A 116 10.07 -18.42 -4.97
N PRO A 117 8.78 -18.72 -5.16
CA PRO A 117 7.90 -17.82 -5.90
C PRO A 117 7.66 -16.52 -5.11
N PRO A 118 7.43 -15.38 -5.80
CA PRO A 118 7.07 -14.14 -5.13
C PRO A 118 5.73 -14.28 -4.40
N ARG A 119 5.63 -13.61 -3.25
CA ARG A 119 4.38 -13.52 -2.48
C ARG A 119 3.59 -12.29 -2.90
N PHE A 120 2.27 -12.41 -2.87
CA PHE A 120 1.37 -11.35 -3.29
C PHE A 120 0.42 -10.98 -2.15
N HIS A 121 0.30 -9.68 -1.88
CA HIS A 121 -0.49 -9.17 -0.78
C HIS A 121 -1.32 -7.96 -1.17
N SER A 122 -2.50 -7.84 -0.57
CA SER A 122 -3.33 -6.65 -0.61
C SER A 122 -3.34 -6.03 0.79
N LYS A 123 -2.89 -4.78 0.91
CA LYS A 123 -2.85 -4.08 2.20
C LYS A 123 -3.53 -2.73 2.10
N ILE A 124 -4.26 -2.37 3.14
CA ILE A 124 -4.84 -1.04 3.31
C ILE A 124 -4.16 -0.37 4.49
N ALA A 125 -3.60 0.82 4.27
CA ALA A 125 -3.01 1.60 5.35
C ALA A 125 -4.14 2.16 6.20
N MET A 126 -4.19 1.79 7.48
CA MET A 126 -5.23 2.23 8.39
C MET A 126 -4.71 3.34 9.31
N PRO A 127 -5.41 4.48 9.42
CA PRO A 127 -5.00 5.54 10.33
C PRO A 127 -5.24 5.10 11.79
N GLY A 128 -4.43 5.60 12.72
CA GLY A 128 -4.49 5.21 14.14
C GLY A 128 -5.86 5.40 14.81
N TYR A 129 -6.66 6.38 14.38
CA TYR A 129 -8.01 6.58 14.92
C TYR A 129 -9.03 5.53 14.45
N ALA A 130 -8.75 4.80 13.37
CA ALA A 130 -9.63 3.79 12.82
C ALA A 130 -9.34 2.37 13.35
N LEU A 131 -8.37 2.22 14.26
CA LEU A 131 -8.01 0.93 14.89
C LEU A 131 -9.19 0.25 15.60
N GLU A 132 -10.21 1.01 15.99
CA GLU A 132 -11.41 0.50 16.67
C GLU A 132 -12.52 0.08 15.68
N GLY A 133 -12.18 -0.10 14.40
CA GLY A 133 -13.09 -0.63 13.37
C GLY A 133 -13.94 0.43 12.66
N GLU A 134 -13.65 1.71 12.88
CA GLU A 134 -14.32 2.78 12.16
C GLU A 134 -13.85 2.86 10.71
N LYS A 135 -14.77 3.20 9.80
CA LYS A 135 -14.39 3.51 8.43
C LYS A 135 -13.45 4.71 8.38
N PHE A 136 -12.67 4.84 7.30
CA PHE A 136 -11.74 5.96 7.13
C PHE A 136 -11.63 6.44 5.67
N ASP A 137 -10.99 7.60 5.48
CA ASP A 137 -10.65 8.10 4.15
C ASP A 137 -9.37 7.41 3.65
N VAL A 138 -9.44 6.66 2.54
CA VAL A 138 -8.29 5.94 1.97
C VAL A 138 -7.17 6.89 1.53
N ASN A 139 -7.49 8.17 1.25
CA ASN A 139 -6.52 9.18 0.86
C ASN A 139 -5.81 9.82 2.06
N TRP A 140 -6.02 9.32 3.28
CA TRP A 140 -5.49 9.94 4.49
C TRP A 140 -3.97 10.09 4.49
N GLU A 141 -3.24 9.16 3.88
CA GLU A 141 -1.78 9.25 3.77
C GLU A 141 -1.36 10.44 2.90
N SER A 142 -2.12 10.71 1.82
CA SER A 142 -1.88 11.80 0.87
C SER A 142 -2.36 13.18 1.37
N GLY A 143 -2.58 13.32 2.67
CA GLY A 143 -3.06 14.55 3.34
C GLY A 143 -4.51 14.47 3.78
N GLY A 144 -5.31 13.56 3.22
CA GLY A 144 -6.73 13.39 3.52
C GLY A 144 -7.57 14.66 3.30
N GLY A 145 -8.87 14.56 3.61
CA GLY A 145 -9.73 15.75 3.74
C GLY A 145 -9.62 16.42 5.11
N ILE A 146 -10.28 17.59 5.26
CA ILE A 146 -10.41 18.32 6.54
C ILE A 146 -10.90 17.40 7.68
N HIS A 147 -11.75 16.43 7.35
CA HIS A 147 -12.26 15.43 8.29
C HIS A 147 -11.15 14.52 8.86
N HIS A 148 -10.17 14.11 8.05
CA HIS A 148 -9.01 13.34 8.52
C HIS A 148 -8.17 14.18 9.50
N VAL A 149 -7.89 15.44 9.14
CA VAL A 149 -7.10 16.36 9.97
C VAL A 149 -7.74 16.55 11.35
N TRP A 150 -9.06 16.79 11.39
CA TRP A 150 -9.82 16.93 12.63
C TRP A 150 -9.81 15.66 13.49
N ARG A 151 -10.08 14.49 12.88
CA ARG A 151 -10.06 13.21 13.61
C ARG A 151 -8.68 12.88 14.18
N ASN A 152 -7.63 13.15 13.42
CA ASN A 152 -6.26 12.93 13.87
C ASN A 152 -5.88 13.89 15.02
N PHE A 153 -6.29 15.17 14.93
CA PHE A 153 -6.12 16.15 16.00
C PHE A 153 -6.83 15.72 17.30
N LEU A 154 -8.10 15.29 17.21
CA LEU A 154 -8.87 14.81 18.36
C LEU A 154 -8.22 13.56 18.99
N TRP A 155 -7.82 12.60 18.16
CA TRP A 155 -7.19 11.37 18.63
C TRP A 155 -5.87 11.64 19.35
N ARG A 156 -4.98 12.47 18.77
CA ARG A 156 -3.69 12.85 19.38
C ARG A 156 -3.87 13.59 20.70
N ASN A 157 -4.78 14.54 20.77
CA ASN A 157 -4.89 15.44 21.92
C ASN A 157 -5.70 14.87 23.08
N PHE A 158 -6.69 14.02 22.82
CA PHE A 158 -7.64 13.60 23.85
C PHE A 158 -7.61 12.08 24.11
N LEU A 159 -7.57 11.24 23.06
CA LEU A 159 -7.72 9.78 23.21
C LEU A 159 -6.38 9.09 23.52
N CYS A 160 -5.30 9.43 22.82
CA CYS A 160 -3.96 8.90 23.12
C CYS A 160 -3.50 9.26 24.54
N LYS A 161 -3.72 10.51 24.97
CA LYS A 161 -3.31 10.96 26.31
C LYS A 161 -4.09 10.27 27.43
N ARG A 162 -5.37 9.94 27.21
CA ARG A 162 -6.17 9.11 28.16
C ARG A 162 -5.67 7.68 28.23
N LYS A 163 -5.39 7.02 27.10
CA LYS A 163 -4.86 5.65 27.09
C LYS A 163 -3.50 5.54 27.80
N ILE A 164 -2.60 6.52 27.63
CA ILE A 164 -1.30 6.54 28.32
C ILE A 164 -1.45 6.78 29.84
N LYS A 165 -2.42 7.62 30.27
CA LYS A 165 -2.70 7.82 31.70
C LYS A 165 -3.26 6.54 32.36
N ASN A 166 -4.14 5.81 31.66
CA ASN A 166 -4.75 4.59 32.20
C ASN A 166 -3.80 3.37 32.24
N LEU A 167 -2.65 3.43 31.55
CA LEU A 167 -1.61 2.39 31.61
C LEU A 167 -0.54 2.65 32.69
N LYS A 168 -0.57 3.82 33.33
CA LYS A 168 0.38 4.23 34.38
C LYS A 168 -0.28 4.36 35.77
N GLY A 169 -1.54 3.96 35.89
CA GLY A 169 -2.32 4.00 37.14
C GLY A 169 -2.57 2.61 37.67
#